data_AF-A0A354EZQ2-F1
#
_entry.id   AF-A0A354EZQ2-F1
#
_cell.length_a   1.000
_cell.length_b   1.000
_cell.length_c   1.000
_cell.angle_alpha   90.00
_cell.angle_beta   90.00
_cell.angle_gamma   90.00
#
_symmetry.space_group_name_H-M   'P 1'
#
loop_
_entity.id
_entity.type
_entity.pdbx_description
1 polymer ?
#
loop_
_entity_poly.entity_id
_entity_poly.type
_entity_poly.pdbx_seq_one_letter_code
_entity_poly.pdbx_strand_id
1 'polypeptide(L)'
;PQENILYFIEKHAPRLLPWQREIVRIVRKIAQYFYPQGQTKVMNEGWACFWHYTLLHALYDEGLVTDAFMLEILQTHTNVIMQPAYNSPHYNGINPYTLGYNMMQDIKRICEHPTDEDKRWFPHLANTDWRVSLHHAMQNYKDESFIAQYLSPKLIREMKLFHLVDDDLRPELVIAAIHNEQGYRSVRDALSRQYNLGHLELDIQVVSVDMDGSRALTLHYTQQDRVPLSGTTHEVLKHLHTLWQFPVVLKAIDDTGQVTAEYHCPSGSVKDIH
;
A
#
# COMPACT_ATOMS: atom_id res chain seq x y z
N PRO A 1 20.00 15.80 -3.73
CA PRO A 1 19.33 14.49 -3.94
C PRO A 1 17.94 14.74 -4.54
N GLN A 2 17.47 13.84 -5.40
CA GLN A 2 16.19 13.98 -6.10
C GLN A 2 15.43 12.65 -6.09
N GLU A 3 14.31 12.61 -5.38
CA GLU A 3 13.43 11.44 -5.25
C GLU A 3 12.63 11.16 -6.52
N ASN A 4 12.14 12.20 -7.20
CA ASN A 4 11.39 12.00 -8.44
C ASN A 4 12.36 11.74 -9.61
N ILE A 5 12.67 10.46 -9.83
CA ILE A 5 13.59 9.97 -10.86
C ILE A 5 13.13 10.41 -12.26
N LEU A 6 11.83 10.29 -12.57
CA LEU A 6 11.30 10.68 -13.88
C LEU A 6 11.45 12.18 -14.14
N TYR A 7 11.30 13.02 -13.10
CA TYR A 7 11.55 14.46 -13.21
C TYR A 7 13.03 14.72 -13.51
N PHE A 8 13.93 14.04 -12.80
CA PHE A 8 15.36 14.19 -13.02
C PHE A 8 15.74 13.82 -14.46
N ILE A 9 15.25 12.69 -14.96
CA ILE A 9 15.43 12.24 -16.34
C ILE A 9 14.84 13.27 -17.33
N GLU A 10 13.61 13.74 -17.11
CA GLU A 10 12.95 14.73 -17.98
C GLU A 10 13.83 15.98 -18.17
N LYS A 11 14.42 16.48 -17.09
CA LYS A 11 15.20 17.74 -17.09
C LYS A 11 16.65 17.55 -17.52
N HIS A 12 17.30 16.50 -17.03
CA HIS A 12 18.76 16.38 -17.07
C HIS A 12 19.29 15.29 -18.00
N ALA A 13 18.44 14.38 -18.52
CA ALA A 13 18.92 13.32 -19.41
C ALA A 13 19.65 13.90 -20.63
N PRO A 14 20.91 13.56 -20.90
CA PRO A 14 21.70 14.32 -21.88
C PRO A 14 21.29 14.06 -23.33
N ARG A 15 20.69 12.90 -23.62
CA ARG A 15 20.44 12.41 -24.98
C ARG A 15 18.97 12.16 -25.31
N LEU A 16 18.04 12.49 -24.42
CA LEU A 16 16.61 12.38 -24.73
C LEU A 16 16.19 13.41 -25.77
N LEU A 17 15.58 12.93 -26.84
CA LEU A 17 14.94 13.74 -27.87
C LEU A 17 13.72 14.50 -27.30
N PRO A 18 13.31 15.63 -27.90
CA PRO A 18 12.20 16.43 -27.39
C PRO A 18 10.90 15.63 -27.16
N TRP A 19 10.53 14.75 -28.09
CA TRP A 19 9.33 13.92 -27.96
C TRP A 19 9.46 12.85 -26.85
N GLN A 20 10.66 12.30 -26.63
CA GLN A 20 10.88 11.32 -25.56
C GLN A 20 10.72 11.99 -24.19
N ARG A 21 11.25 13.21 -24.04
CA ARG A 21 11.05 14.01 -22.81
C ARG A 21 9.58 14.30 -22.56
N GLU A 22 8.81 14.56 -23.61
CA GLU A 22 7.38 14.78 -23.49
C GLU A 22 6.65 13.54 -22.98
N ILE A 23 7.00 12.34 -23.47
CA ILE A 23 6.45 11.09 -22.93
C ILE A 23 6.80 10.91 -21.45
N VAL A 24 8.07 11.12 -21.06
CA VAL A 24 8.50 11.04 -19.65
C VAL A 24 7.70 12.02 -18.78
N ARG A 25 7.46 13.24 -19.29
CA ARG A 25 6.65 14.27 -18.62
C ARG A 25 5.20 13.82 -18.44
N ILE A 26 4.59 13.23 -19.46
CA ILE A 26 3.21 12.71 -19.41
C ILE A 26 3.12 11.60 -18.36
N VAL A 27 4.00 10.60 -18.41
CA VAL A 27 4.04 9.49 -17.45
C VAL A 27 4.21 10.02 -16.02
N ARG A 28 5.14 10.96 -15.81
CA ARG A 28 5.35 11.59 -14.50
C ARG A 28 4.11 12.30 -13.99
N LYS A 29 3.43 13.09 -14.83
CA LYS A 29 2.20 13.80 -14.44
C LYS A 29 1.08 12.83 -14.08
N ILE A 30 0.93 11.75 -14.85
CA ILE A 30 -0.06 10.70 -14.57
C ILE A 30 0.24 10.01 -13.24
N ALA A 31 1.51 9.62 -13.00
CA ALA A 31 1.92 9.02 -11.73
C ALA A 31 1.64 9.95 -10.54
N GLN A 32 1.96 11.25 -10.67
CA GLN A 32 1.66 12.25 -9.64
C GLN A 32 0.16 12.45 -9.41
N TYR A 33 -0.66 12.37 -10.45
CA TYR A 33 -2.12 12.47 -10.34
C TYR A 33 -2.70 11.29 -9.55
N PHE A 34 -2.19 10.08 -9.78
CA PHE A 34 -2.66 8.86 -9.11
C PHE A 34 -2.00 8.61 -7.74
N TYR A 35 -0.96 9.36 -7.38
CA TYR A 35 -0.26 9.21 -6.10
C TYR A 35 -1.20 9.24 -4.87
N PRO A 36 -2.16 10.19 -4.75
CA PRO A 36 -3.07 10.20 -3.62
C PRO A 36 -4.02 8.98 -3.59
N GLN A 37 -4.36 8.40 -4.75
CA GLN A 37 -5.24 7.24 -4.82
C GLN A 37 -4.60 6.01 -4.17
N GLY A 38 -3.26 5.90 -4.23
CA GLY A 38 -2.52 4.84 -3.53
C GLY A 38 -2.67 4.89 -2.01
N GLN A 39 -2.95 6.07 -1.44
CA GLN A 39 -3.10 6.28 0.01
C GLN A 39 -4.50 5.96 0.55
N THR A 40 -5.47 5.73 -0.34
CA THR A 40 -6.89 5.56 0.03
C THR A 40 -7.49 4.32 -0.63
N LYS A 41 -6.69 3.30 -0.95
CA LYS A 41 -7.14 2.11 -1.68
C LYS A 41 -8.15 1.31 -0.87
N VAL A 42 -7.86 1.00 0.39
CA VAL A 42 -8.79 0.27 1.30
C VAL A 42 -10.09 1.05 1.45
N MET A 43 -9.98 2.36 1.70
CA MET A 43 -11.16 3.22 1.85
C MET A 43 -11.97 3.31 0.56
N ASN A 44 -11.33 3.53 -0.58
CA ASN A 44 -12.01 3.67 -1.88
C ASN A 44 -12.73 2.37 -2.29
N GLU A 45 -12.02 1.25 -2.26
CA GLU A 45 -12.58 -0.05 -2.62
C GLU A 45 -13.68 -0.49 -1.64
N GLY A 46 -13.47 -0.24 -0.34
CA GLY A 46 -14.47 -0.48 0.71
C GLY A 46 -15.71 0.38 0.54
N TRP A 47 -15.56 1.66 0.22
CA TRP A 47 -16.66 2.61 0.01
C TRP A 47 -17.57 2.18 -1.14
N ALA A 48 -16.97 1.80 -2.26
CA ALA A 48 -17.69 1.28 -3.41
C ALA A 48 -18.48 0.01 -3.04
N CYS A 49 -17.84 -0.96 -2.39
CA CYS A 49 -18.50 -2.19 -1.95
C CYS A 49 -19.64 -1.93 -0.96
N PHE A 50 -19.42 -1.04 0.00
CA PHE A 50 -20.41 -0.69 1.02
C PHE A 50 -21.66 -0.07 0.40
N TRP A 51 -21.50 0.91 -0.48
CA TRP A 51 -22.65 1.57 -1.11
C TRP A 51 -23.34 0.70 -2.14
N HIS A 52 -22.60 -0.07 -2.95
CA HIS A 52 -23.23 -1.04 -3.86
C HIS A 52 -24.07 -2.04 -3.06
N TYR A 53 -23.52 -2.62 -1.99
CA TYR A 53 -24.29 -3.52 -1.13
C TYR A 53 -25.51 -2.81 -0.53
N THR A 54 -25.32 -1.66 0.10
CA THR A 54 -26.38 -0.93 0.83
C THR A 54 -27.51 -0.48 -0.08
N LEU A 55 -27.19 0.11 -1.25
CA LEU A 55 -28.20 0.63 -2.18
C LEU A 55 -28.96 -0.50 -2.86
N LEU A 56 -28.28 -1.58 -3.27
CA LEU A 56 -28.95 -2.69 -3.94
C LEU A 56 -29.89 -3.45 -2.99
N HIS A 57 -29.52 -3.59 -1.71
CA HIS A 57 -30.44 -4.13 -0.70
C HIS A 57 -31.62 -3.19 -0.45
N ALA A 58 -31.41 -1.88 -0.38
CA ALA A 58 -32.52 -0.93 -0.24
C ALA A 58 -33.49 -0.97 -1.43
N LEU A 59 -32.98 -1.05 -2.66
CA LEU A 59 -33.81 -1.23 -3.86
C LEU A 59 -34.60 -2.54 -3.81
N TYR A 60 -34.00 -3.61 -3.28
CA TYR A 60 -34.69 -4.89 -3.11
C TYR A 60 -35.80 -4.82 -2.07
N ASP A 61 -35.54 -4.18 -0.92
CA ASP A 61 -36.53 -3.97 0.14
C ASP A 61 -37.72 -3.12 -0.34
N GLU A 62 -37.48 -2.18 -1.25
CA GLU A 62 -38.51 -1.38 -1.92
C GLU A 62 -39.22 -2.11 -3.09
N GLY A 63 -38.81 -3.34 -3.41
CA GLY A 63 -39.38 -4.14 -4.51
C GLY A 63 -39.03 -3.64 -5.91
N LEU A 64 -37.98 -2.81 -6.05
CA LEU A 64 -37.53 -2.23 -7.32
C LEU A 64 -36.62 -3.17 -8.12
N VAL A 65 -36.10 -4.23 -7.51
CA VAL A 65 -35.28 -5.26 -8.16
C VAL A 65 -35.77 -6.67 -7.80
N THR A 66 -35.48 -7.64 -8.66
CA THR A 66 -35.97 -9.02 -8.52
C THR A 66 -35.00 -9.91 -7.73
N ASP A 67 -35.50 -11.04 -7.22
CA ASP A 67 -34.68 -12.06 -6.56
C ASP A 67 -33.54 -12.56 -7.46
N ALA A 68 -33.83 -12.78 -8.75
CA ALA A 68 -32.83 -13.24 -9.72
C ALA A 68 -31.68 -12.23 -9.86
N PHE A 69 -32.01 -10.95 -9.95
CA PHE A 69 -31.00 -9.88 -9.96
C PHE A 69 -30.19 -9.85 -8.68
N MET A 70 -30.83 -9.99 -7.51
CA MET A 70 -30.11 -10.02 -6.23
C MET A 70 -29.17 -11.21 -6.09
N LEU A 71 -29.52 -12.39 -6.61
CA LEU A 71 -28.63 -13.55 -6.61
C LEU A 71 -27.34 -13.30 -7.42
N GLU A 72 -27.45 -12.66 -8.59
CA GLU A 72 -26.28 -12.29 -9.40
C GLU A 72 -25.39 -11.26 -8.69
N ILE A 73 -26.01 -10.26 -8.04
CA ILE A 73 -25.31 -9.26 -7.25
C ILE A 73 -24.57 -9.91 -6.07
N LEU A 74 -25.22 -10.80 -5.33
CA LEU A 74 -24.61 -11.49 -4.18
C LEU A 74 -23.43 -12.36 -4.61
N GLN A 75 -23.56 -13.06 -5.74
CA GLN A 75 -22.45 -13.84 -6.31
C GLN A 75 -21.27 -12.93 -6.67
N THR A 76 -21.53 -11.83 -7.37
CA THR A 76 -20.50 -10.86 -7.77
C THR A 76 -19.84 -10.22 -6.57
N HIS A 77 -20.63 -9.73 -5.61
CA HIS A 77 -20.14 -9.10 -4.38
C HIS A 77 -19.25 -10.06 -3.60
N THR A 78 -19.72 -11.29 -3.36
CA THR A 78 -18.96 -12.32 -2.62
C THR A 78 -17.61 -12.61 -3.27
N ASN A 79 -17.55 -12.66 -4.61
CA ASN A 79 -16.30 -12.87 -5.33
C ASN A 79 -15.34 -11.68 -5.17
N VAL A 80 -15.83 -10.44 -5.19
CA VAL A 80 -15.02 -9.22 -5.03
C VAL A 80 -14.44 -9.13 -3.61
N ILE A 81 -15.25 -9.43 -2.59
CA ILE A 81 -14.83 -9.35 -1.18
C ILE A 81 -14.24 -10.66 -0.64
N MET A 82 -13.92 -11.61 -1.50
CA MET A 82 -13.31 -12.88 -1.09
C MET A 82 -11.94 -12.63 -0.47
N GLN A 83 -11.73 -13.10 0.77
CA GLN A 83 -10.43 -13.10 1.44
C GLN A 83 -9.96 -14.54 1.63
N PRO A 84 -8.93 -14.99 0.90
CA PRO A 84 -8.29 -16.27 1.17
C PRO A 84 -7.71 -16.30 2.59
N ALA A 85 -7.75 -17.47 3.23
CA ALA A 85 -7.05 -17.70 4.48
C ALA A 85 -5.52 -17.61 4.28
N TYR A 86 -4.77 -17.29 5.35
CA TYR A 86 -3.32 -17.09 5.29
C TYR A 86 -2.54 -18.31 4.78
N ASN A 87 -3.11 -19.52 4.91
CA ASN A 87 -2.51 -20.79 4.48
C ASN A 87 -2.96 -21.21 3.06
N SER A 88 -3.71 -20.38 2.36
CA SER A 88 -4.12 -20.63 0.97
C SER A 88 -2.97 -20.33 0.02
N PRO A 89 -2.74 -21.16 -1.02
CA PRO A 89 -1.79 -20.83 -2.10
C PRO A 89 -2.12 -19.55 -2.86
N HIS A 90 -3.38 -19.09 -2.78
CA HIS A 90 -3.87 -17.89 -3.45
C HIS A 90 -3.83 -16.65 -2.55
N TYR A 91 -3.29 -16.76 -1.33
CA TYR A 91 -3.14 -15.61 -0.43
C TYR A 91 -2.03 -14.69 -0.93
N ASN A 92 -2.37 -13.42 -1.18
CA ASN A 92 -1.44 -12.38 -1.63
C ASN A 92 -1.51 -11.12 -0.75
N GLY A 93 -1.92 -11.29 0.50
CA GLY A 93 -2.17 -10.20 1.43
C GLY A 93 -3.66 -10.02 1.76
N ILE A 94 -3.95 -8.91 2.45
CA ILE A 94 -5.32 -8.57 2.80
C ILE A 94 -5.98 -7.88 1.61
N ASN A 95 -7.10 -8.43 1.17
CA ASN A 95 -7.93 -7.89 0.12
C ASN A 95 -8.50 -6.53 0.59
N PRO A 96 -8.16 -5.40 -0.07
CA PRO A 96 -8.62 -4.08 0.34
C PRO A 96 -10.14 -3.93 0.26
N TYR A 97 -10.80 -4.62 -0.68
CA TYR A 97 -12.27 -4.65 -0.76
C TYR A 97 -12.86 -5.27 0.50
N THR A 98 -12.33 -6.42 0.92
CA THR A 98 -12.81 -7.13 2.12
C THR A 98 -12.58 -6.32 3.39
N LEU A 99 -11.38 -5.77 3.58
CA LEU A 99 -11.05 -5.01 4.78
C LEU A 99 -11.90 -3.73 4.86
N GLY A 100 -11.90 -2.93 3.79
CA GLY A 100 -12.62 -1.66 3.77
C GLY A 100 -14.13 -1.82 3.92
N TYR A 101 -14.72 -2.80 3.22
CA TYR A 101 -16.16 -3.11 3.33
C TYR A 101 -16.54 -3.51 4.75
N ASN A 102 -15.81 -4.46 5.36
CA ASN A 102 -16.11 -4.92 6.71
C ASN A 102 -15.93 -3.81 7.74
N MET A 103 -14.90 -2.96 7.61
CA MET A 103 -14.72 -1.79 8.47
C MET A 103 -15.90 -0.82 8.40
N MET A 104 -16.41 -0.51 7.20
CA MET A 104 -17.57 0.38 7.05
C MET A 104 -18.87 -0.23 7.58
N GLN A 105 -19.08 -1.53 7.35
CA GLN A 105 -20.21 -2.24 7.93
C GLN A 105 -20.13 -2.27 9.46
N ASP A 106 -18.93 -2.41 10.03
CA ASP A 106 -18.76 -2.41 11.47
C ASP A 106 -18.96 -1.02 12.08
N ILE A 107 -18.51 0.06 11.42
CA ILE A 107 -18.86 1.44 11.84
C ILE A 107 -20.37 1.62 11.88
N LYS A 108 -21.09 1.21 10.82
CA LYS A 108 -22.56 1.26 10.79
C LYS A 108 -23.18 0.47 11.95
N ARG A 109 -22.72 -0.77 12.16
CA ARG A 109 -23.18 -1.61 13.26
C ARG A 109 -22.92 -0.98 14.62
N ILE A 110 -21.75 -0.39 14.86
CA ILE A 110 -21.41 0.27 16.13
C ILE A 110 -22.33 1.47 16.37
N CYS A 111 -22.63 2.23 15.33
CA CYS A 111 -23.56 3.36 15.41
C CYS A 111 -24.98 2.92 15.80
N GLU A 112 -25.50 1.87 15.17
CA GLU A 112 -26.91 1.44 15.36
C GLU A 112 -27.09 0.48 16.54
N HIS A 113 -26.16 -0.44 16.76
CA HIS A 113 -26.26 -1.55 17.71
C HIS A 113 -24.91 -1.79 18.46
N PRO A 114 -24.45 -0.83 19.28
CA PRO A 114 -23.17 -0.93 19.97
C PRO A 114 -23.18 -1.98 21.09
N THR A 115 -22.16 -2.83 21.12
CA THR A 115 -21.85 -3.69 22.27
C THR A 115 -21.09 -2.92 23.36
N ASP A 116 -20.93 -3.50 24.54
CA ASP A 116 -20.15 -2.88 25.62
C ASP A 116 -18.64 -2.82 25.30
N GLU A 117 -18.13 -3.67 24.42
CA GLU A 117 -16.78 -3.52 23.88
C GLU A 117 -16.69 -2.32 22.94
N ASP A 118 -17.67 -2.14 22.07
CA ASP A 118 -17.71 -1.01 21.14
C ASP A 118 -17.81 0.32 21.88
N LYS A 119 -18.62 0.40 22.94
CA LYS A 119 -18.73 1.62 23.76
C LYS A 119 -17.41 1.98 24.45
N ARG A 120 -16.58 0.98 24.79
CA ARG A 120 -15.24 1.21 25.39
C ARG A 120 -14.23 1.69 24.36
N TRP A 121 -14.26 1.14 23.14
CA TRP A 121 -13.28 1.45 22.09
C TRP A 121 -13.66 2.66 21.24
N PHE A 122 -14.95 2.83 20.96
CA PHE A 122 -15.51 3.85 20.08
C PHE A 122 -16.71 4.56 20.74
N PRO A 123 -16.52 5.21 21.91
CA PRO A 123 -17.61 5.88 22.61
C PRO A 123 -18.29 6.96 21.77
N HIS A 124 -17.56 7.57 20.82
CA HIS A 124 -18.06 8.61 19.93
C HIS A 124 -18.93 8.07 18.78
N LEU A 125 -18.92 6.77 18.50
CA LEU A 125 -19.75 6.16 17.46
C LEU A 125 -21.06 5.60 18.02
N ALA A 126 -21.08 5.13 19.27
CA ALA A 126 -22.22 4.42 19.85
C ALA A 126 -23.50 5.28 19.85
N ASN A 127 -24.60 4.73 19.29
CA ASN A 127 -25.91 5.39 19.19
C ASN A 127 -25.89 6.74 18.45
N THR A 128 -25.12 6.82 17.35
CA THR A 128 -25.01 8.00 16.49
C THR A 128 -25.52 7.71 15.07
N ASP A 129 -25.64 8.73 14.22
CA ASP A 129 -25.94 8.53 12.80
C ASP A 129 -24.71 7.98 12.08
N TRP A 130 -24.82 6.73 11.60
CA TRP A 130 -23.74 6.07 10.87
C TRP A 130 -23.33 6.80 9.59
N ARG A 131 -24.27 7.50 8.92
CA ARG A 131 -23.97 8.23 7.68
C ARG A 131 -23.01 9.38 7.97
N VAL A 132 -23.25 10.11 9.04
CA VAL A 132 -22.36 11.20 9.49
C VAL A 132 -20.98 10.65 9.81
N SER A 133 -20.90 9.54 10.55
CA SER A 133 -19.64 8.90 10.92
C SER A 133 -18.86 8.38 9.71
N LEU A 134 -19.52 7.74 8.74
CA LEU A 134 -18.89 7.26 7.51
C LEU A 134 -18.43 8.41 6.61
N HIS A 135 -19.23 9.47 6.45
CA HIS A 135 -18.81 10.66 5.69
C HIS A 135 -17.63 11.37 6.34
N HIS A 136 -17.62 11.47 7.68
CA HIS A 136 -16.48 12.02 8.41
C HIS A 136 -15.22 11.16 8.20
N ALA A 137 -15.34 9.83 8.26
CA ALA A 137 -14.25 8.92 7.97
C ALA A 137 -13.70 9.15 6.54
N MET A 138 -14.58 9.18 5.55
CA MET A 138 -14.24 9.36 4.13
C MET A 138 -13.56 10.69 3.82
N GLN A 139 -13.97 11.77 4.48
CA GLN A 139 -13.46 13.12 4.19
C GLN A 139 -12.10 13.42 4.85
N ASN A 140 -11.84 12.82 6.01
CA ASN A 140 -10.74 13.27 6.87
C ASN A 140 -9.61 12.25 7.03
N TYR A 141 -9.77 11.03 6.53
CA TYR A 141 -8.80 9.96 6.73
C TYR A 141 -8.29 9.34 5.43
N LYS A 142 -7.11 8.75 5.52
CA LYS A 142 -6.45 7.87 4.54
C LYS A 142 -6.34 6.46 5.12
N ASP A 143 -5.97 5.45 4.34
CA ASP A 143 -6.00 4.04 4.73
C ASP A 143 -5.34 3.75 6.08
N GLU A 144 -4.09 4.16 6.28
CA GLU A 144 -3.34 4.01 7.54
C GLU A 144 -4.15 4.55 8.74
N SER A 145 -4.60 5.80 8.63
CA SER A 145 -5.32 6.49 9.69
C SER A 145 -6.74 5.95 9.89
N PHE A 146 -7.39 5.49 8.83
CA PHE A 146 -8.71 4.86 8.89
C PHE A 146 -8.62 3.54 9.67
N ILE A 147 -7.60 2.73 9.38
CA ILE A 147 -7.31 1.49 10.13
C ILE A 147 -6.98 1.81 11.59
N ALA A 148 -6.10 2.79 11.84
CA ALA A 148 -5.73 3.18 13.20
C ALA A 148 -6.93 3.64 14.04
N GLN A 149 -7.87 4.36 13.43
CA GLN A 149 -9.01 4.95 14.16
C GLN A 149 -10.23 4.04 14.24
N TYR A 150 -10.50 3.21 13.22
CA TYR A 150 -11.79 2.52 13.08
C TYR A 150 -11.72 0.99 13.07
N LEU A 151 -10.53 0.37 13.02
CA LEU A 151 -10.45 -1.10 13.09
C LEU A 151 -10.82 -1.58 14.50
N SER A 152 -11.93 -2.31 14.60
CA SER A 152 -12.46 -2.78 15.88
C SER A 152 -11.86 -4.11 16.33
N PRO A 153 -11.83 -4.37 17.65
CA PRO A 153 -11.53 -5.68 18.21
C PRO A 153 -12.37 -6.82 17.62
N LYS A 154 -13.65 -6.57 17.36
CA LYS A 154 -14.57 -7.53 16.75
C LYS A 154 -14.10 -7.95 15.38
N LEU A 155 -13.77 -7.00 14.50
CA LEU A 155 -13.25 -7.31 13.17
C LEU A 155 -11.90 -8.01 13.21
N ILE A 156 -11.01 -7.61 14.12
CA ILE A 156 -9.71 -8.29 14.31
C ILE A 156 -9.92 -9.78 14.62
N ARG A 157 -10.92 -10.12 15.46
CA ARG A 157 -11.29 -11.52 15.74
C ARG A 157 -11.96 -12.20 14.55
N GLU A 158 -12.94 -11.56 13.92
CA GLU A 158 -13.72 -12.15 12.81
C GLU A 158 -12.84 -12.46 11.60
N MET A 159 -11.92 -11.54 11.27
CA MET A 159 -10.94 -11.70 10.20
C MET A 159 -9.71 -12.51 10.64
N LYS A 160 -9.64 -12.92 11.91
CA LYS A 160 -8.53 -13.68 12.52
C LYS A 160 -7.17 -13.03 12.27
N LEU A 161 -7.10 -11.70 12.38
CA LEU A 161 -5.86 -10.97 12.15
C LEU A 161 -4.84 -11.25 13.26
N PHE A 162 -3.57 -11.35 12.88
CA PHE A 162 -2.44 -11.50 13.78
C PHE A 162 -1.23 -10.76 13.19
N HIS A 163 -0.31 -10.35 14.06
CA HIS A 163 0.92 -9.68 13.67
C HIS A 163 2.08 -10.66 13.77
N LEU A 164 2.72 -10.92 12.64
CA LEU A 164 3.92 -11.73 12.55
C LEU A 164 5.12 -10.79 12.39
N VAL A 165 6.17 -11.02 13.16
CA VAL A 165 7.46 -10.35 13.02
C VAL A 165 8.43 -11.36 12.41
N ASP A 166 8.90 -11.02 11.22
CA ASP A 166 9.95 -11.73 10.51
C ASP A 166 11.23 -10.90 10.64
N ASP A 167 12.17 -11.39 11.44
CA ASP A 167 13.46 -10.74 11.72
C ASP A 167 14.54 -11.60 11.05
N ASP A 168 15.25 -11.04 10.08
CA ASP A 168 16.30 -11.72 9.30
C ASP A 168 17.43 -12.28 10.17
N LEU A 169 17.59 -11.75 11.38
CA LEU A 169 18.56 -12.24 12.37
C LEU A 169 18.04 -13.43 13.20
N ARG A 170 16.77 -13.80 13.07
CA ARG A 170 16.13 -14.89 13.82
C ARG A 170 15.62 -15.96 12.88
N PRO A 171 15.97 -17.24 13.09
CA PRO A 171 15.48 -18.34 12.24
C PRO A 171 13.99 -18.66 12.46
N GLU A 172 13.38 -18.11 13.51
CA GLU A 172 12.00 -18.39 13.91
C GLU A 172 11.11 -17.16 13.68
N LEU A 173 9.96 -17.37 13.03
CA LEU A 173 8.92 -16.35 12.91
C LEU A 173 8.20 -16.18 14.26
N VAL A 174 8.09 -14.95 14.74
CA VAL A 174 7.46 -14.66 16.04
C VAL A 174 6.08 -14.06 15.82
N ILE A 175 5.06 -14.69 16.40
CA ILE A 175 3.72 -14.08 16.49
C ILE A 175 3.76 -13.03 17.61
N ALA A 176 3.91 -11.77 17.23
CA ALA A 176 4.04 -10.67 18.18
C ALA A 176 2.72 -10.28 18.83
N ALA A 177 1.60 -10.44 18.12
CA ALA A 177 0.27 -10.18 18.68
C ALA A 177 -0.80 -11.03 17.99
N ILE A 178 -1.79 -11.44 18.78
CA ILE A 178 -2.96 -12.19 18.32
C ILE A 178 -4.24 -11.40 18.62
N HIS A 179 -5.38 -11.89 18.14
CA HIS A 179 -6.71 -11.28 18.29
C HIS A 179 -7.30 -11.39 19.71
N ASN A 180 -6.54 -10.99 20.74
CA ASN A 180 -6.97 -10.89 22.14
C ASN A 180 -6.90 -9.44 22.67
N GLU A 181 -7.44 -9.19 23.87
CA GLU A 181 -7.57 -7.84 24.45
C GLU A 181 -6.23 -7.09 24.55
N GLN A 182 -5.14 -7.80 24.81
CA GLN A 182 -3.79 -7.24 24.88
C GLN A 182 -3.21 -6.96 23.48
N GLY A 183 -3.58 -7.76 22.48
CA GLY A 183 -3.03 -7.72 21.12
C GLY A 183 -3.78 -6.81 20.15
N TYR A 184 -5.04 -6.41 20.42
CA TYR A 184 -5.81 -5.59 19.48
C TYR A 184 -5.13 -4.28 19.09
N ARG A 185 -4.51 -3.59 20.04
CA ARG A 185 -3.76 -2.35 19.76
C ARG A 185 -2.57 -2.66 18.86
N SER A 186 -1.76 -3.65 19.20
CA SER A 186 -0.58 -4.05 18.44
C SER A 186 -0.90 -4.52 17.02
N VAL A 187 -1.97 -5.31 16.83
CA VAL A 187 -2.42 -5.75 15.50
C VAL A 187 -2.90 -4.56 14.69
N ARG A 188 -3.68 -3.66 15.28
CA ARG A 188 -4.17 -2.46 14.61
C ARG A 188 -3.03 -1.51 14.21
N ASP A 189 -2.08 -1.29 15.11
CA ASP A 189 -0.93 -0.41 14.86
C ASP A 189 0.02 -1.02 13.82
N ALA A 190 0.20 -2.35 13.82
CA ALA A 190 0.98 -3.04 12.79
C ALA A 190 0.29 -2.96 11.41
N LEU A 191 -1.02 -3.24 11.35
CA LEU A 191 -1.77 -3.16 10.10
C LEU A 191 -1.80 -1.73 9.56
N SER A 192 -2.04 -0.74 10.43
CA SER A 192 -2.02 0.67 10.08
C SER A 192 -0.68 1.06 9.41
N ARG A 193 0.46 0.70 10.03
CA ARG A 193 1.79 0.94 9.46
C ARG A 193 2.00 0.27 8.10
N GLN A 194 1.46 -0.92 7.88
CA GLN A 194 1.55 -1.61 6.59
C GLN A 194 0.87 -0.84 5.44
N TYR A 195 -0.14 -0.02 5.76
CA TYR A 195 -0.82 0.85 4.79
C TYR A 195 -0.28 2.29 4.77
N ASN A 196 0.79 2.58 5.53
CA ASN A 196 1.49 3.86 5.42
C ASN A 196 2.28 3.90 4.11
N LEU A 197 2.05 4.91 3.30
CA LEU A 197 2.68 5.02 1.98
C LEU A 197 4.21 5.09 2.06
N GLY A 198 4.76 5.71 3.12
CA GLY A 198 6.21 5.79 3.33
C GLY A 198 6.89 4.45 3.64
N HIS A 199 6.10 3.43 4.03
CA HIS A 199 6.56 2.04 4.16
C HIS A 199 6.32 1.21 2.88
N LEU A 200 5.41 1.66 2.00
CA LEU A 200 5.08 0.96 0.75
C LEU A 200 6.02 1.36 -0.40
N GLU A 201 6.51 2.60 -0.41
CA GLU A 201 7.38 3.11 -1.45
C GLU A 201 8.86 2.95 -1.08
N LEU A 202 9.63 2.38 -1.99
CA LEU A 202 11.09 2.29 -1.85
C LEU A 202 11.69 3.70 -1.94
N ASP A 203 12.46 4.11 -0.94
CA ASP A 203 13.19 5.38 -0.95
C ASP A 203 14.41 5.27 -1.87
N ILE A 204 14.21 5.57 -3.16
CA ILE A 204 15.27 5.58 -4.18
C ILE A 204 15.45 7.00 -4.70
N GLN A 205 16.65 7.56 -4.54
CA GLN A 205 16.94 8.94 -4.91
C GLN A 205 18.16 9.04 -5.81
N VAL A 206 18.12 9.96 -6.77
CA VAL A 206 19.31 10.37 -7.52
C VAL A 206 20.18 11.23 -6.61
N VAL A 207 21.43 10.83 -6.42
CA VAL A 207 22.37 11.50 -5.51
C VAL A 207 23.44 12.28 -6.24
N SER A 208 23.98 11.73 -7.33
CA SER A 208 25.00 12.40 -8.12
C SER A 208 24.99 12.00 -9.59
N VAL A 209 25.57 12.86 -10.41
CA VAL A 209 25.91 12.60 -11.82
C VAL A 209 27.36 12.97 -12.04
N ASP A 210 28.12 12.07 -12.66
CA ASP A 210 29.51 12.32 -13.06
C ASP A 210 29.57 13.27 -14.26
N MET A 211 29.71 14.57 -14.03
CA MET A 211 29.70 15.57 -15.09
C MET A 211 30.99 15.63 -15.91
N ASP A 212 32.11 15.14 -15.36
CA ASP A 212 33.45 15.34 -15.90
C ASP A 212 34.01 14.10 -16.65
N GLY A 213 33.37 12.94 -16.48
CA GLY A 213 33.81 11.69 -17.11
C GLY A 213 32.70 10.92 -17.82
N SER A 214 32.24 9.87 -17.17
CA SER A 214 31.36 8.82 -17.72
C SER A 214 29.90 9.23 -17.86
N ARG A 215 29.49 10.36 -17.25
CA ARG A 215 28.07 10.73 -17.09
C ARG A 215 27.26 9.67 -16.35
N ALA A 216 27.92 8.89 -15.48
CA ALA A 216 27.25 7.90 -14.67
C ALA A 216 26.24 8.55 -13.72
N LEU A 217 25.05 7.97 -13.65
CA LEU A 217 23.98 8.35 -12.71
C LEU A 217 24.08 7.46 -11.47
N THR A 218 24.25 8.06 -10.29
CA THR A 218 24.27 7.32 -9.02
C THR A 218 22.95 7.52 -8.28
N LEU A 219 22.29 6.41 -7.96
CA LEU A 219 21.10 6.34 -7.14
C LEU A 219 21.42 5.68 -5.80
N HIS A 220 20.78 6.14 -4.74
CA HIS A 220 20.81 5.49 -3.43
C HIS A 220 19.42 4.93 -3.13
N TYR A 221 19.35 3.70 -2.66
CA TYR A 221 18.20 3.10 -2.02
C TYR A 221 18.44 3.09 -0.51
N THR A 222 17.61 3.79 0.26
CA THR A 222 17.65 3.75 1.72
C THR A 222 16.85 2.54 2.19
N GLN A 223 17.53 1.57 2.81
CA GLN A 223 16.87 0.38 3.33
C GLN A 223 16.02 0.75 4.55
N GLN A 224 14.77 0.32 4.54
CA GLN A 224 13.93 0.30 5.74
C GLN A 224 13.87 -1.14 6.24
N ASP A 225 14.04 -1.33 7.55
CA ASP A 225 13.98 -2.66 8.20
C ASP A 225 14.88 -3.72 7.54
N ARG A 226 16.04 -3.30 7.01
CA ARG A 226 17.01 -4.14 6.27
C ARG A 226 16.44 -4.88 5.06
N VAL A 227 15.28 -4.46 4.55
CA VAL A 227 14.63 -5.10 3.40
C VAL A 227 15.53 -4.95 2.16
N PRO A 228 15.87 -6.06 1.46
CA PRO A 228 16.64 -6.00 0.23
C PRO A 228 15.76 -5.66 -0.97
N LEU A 229 16.39 -5.11 -2.03
CA LEU A 229 15.72 -4.98 -3.32
C LEU A 229 15.42 -6.36 -3.92
N SER A 230 14.34 -6.46 -4.70
CA SER A 230 13.89 -7.72 -5.26
C SER A 230 14.75 -8.21 -6.44
N GLY A 231 14.56 -9.46 -6.87
CA GLY A 231 15.24 -10.03 -8.03
C GLY A 231 14.99 -9.32 -9.37
N THR A 232 14.00 -8.41 -9.44
CA THR A 232 13.71 -7.63 -10.66
C THR A 232 14.53 -6.35 -10.79
N THR A 233 15.34 -6.01 -9.77
CA THR A 233 16.17 -4.79 -9.72
C THR A 233 16.98 -4.55 -10.99
N HIS A 234 17.64 -5.59 -11.50
CA HIS A 234 18.47 -5.47 -12.69
C HIS A 234 17.66 -5.11 -13.94
N GLU A 235 16.45 -5.66 -14.11
CA GLU A 235 15.57 -5.32 -15.24
C GLU A 235 15.08 -3.88 -15.16
N VAL A 236 14.72 -3.40 -13.96
CA VAL A 236 14.32 -2.00 -13.74
C VAL A 236 15.48 -1.06 -14.08
N LEU A 237 16.71 -1.40 -13.68
CA LEU A 237 17.90 -0.60 -14.00
C LEU A 237 18.18 -0.53 -15.51
N LYS A 238 17.87 -1.57 -16.29
CA LYS A 238 17.98 -1.51 -17.77
C LYS A 238 17.05 -0.46 -18.37
N HIS A 239 15.84 -0.32 -17.84
CA HIS A 239 14.91 0.73 -18.28
C HIS A 239 15.43 2.13 -17.92
N LEU A 240 15.98 2.30 -16.72
CA LEU A 240 16.58 3.56 -16.30
C LEU A 240 17.81 3.92 -17.14
N HIS A 241 18.68 2.94 -17.41
CA HIS A 241 19.81 3.09 -18.33
C HIS A 241 19.35 3.45 -19.75
N THR A 242 18.24 2.89 -20.24
CA THR A 242 17.68 3.21 -21.56
C THR A 242 17.25 4.68 -21.66
N LEU A 243 16.67 5.23 -20.58
CA LEU A 243 16.27 6.64 -20.52
C LEU A 243 17.47 7.58 -20.33
N TRP A 244 18.46 7.17 -19.53
CA TRP A 244 19.64 7.97 -19.21
C TRP A 244 20.71 7.94 -20.32
N GLN A 245 20.90 6.79 -20.96
CA GLN A 245 21.88 6.45 -22.02
C GLN A 245 23.37 6.50 -21.61
N PHE A 246 23.65 6.47 -20.31
CA PHE A 246 24.98 6.34 -19.72
C PHE A 246 24.91 5.37 -18.53
N PRO A 247 26.05 4.92 -17.96
CA PRO A 247 26.03 4.00 -16.83
C PRO A 247 25.17 4.47 -15.66
N VAL A 248 24.51 3.54 -15.00
CA VAL A 248 23.65 3.75 -13.84
C VAL A 248 24.13 2.84 -12.72
N VAL A 249 24.36 3.43 -11.56
CA VAL A 249 24.79 2.74 -10.34
C VAL A 249 23.71 2.95 -9.28
N LEU A 250 23.22 1.87 -8.70
CA LEU A 250 22.30 1.90 -7.56
C LEU A 250 22.98 1.29 -6.35
N LYS A 251 23.07 2.05 -5.26
CA LYS A 251 23.66 1.62 -3.99
C LYS A 251 22.56 1.45 -2.95
N ALA A 252 22.45 0.26 -2.36
CA ALA A 252 21.63 0.06 -1.17
C ALA A 252 22.41 0.54 0.06
N ILE A 253 21.77 1.34 0.90
CA ILE A 253 22.37 1.99 2.06
C ILE A 253 21.55 1.66 3.29
N ASP A 254 22.20 1.22 4.35
CA ASP A 254 21.55 0.96 5.65
C ASP A 254 21.35 2.24 6.48
N ASP A 255 20.72 2.09 7.64
CA ASP A 255 20.45 3.18 8.59
C ASP A 255 21.72 3.88 9.12
N THR A 256 22.90 3.24 8.98
CA THR A 256 24.19 3.80 9.40
C THR A 256 24.91 4.55 8.29
N GLY A 257 24.37 4.52 7.06
CA GLY A 257 24.98 5.11 5.88
C GLY A 257 25.98 4.19 5.19
N GLN A 258 26.06 2.91 5.57
CA GLN A 258 26.96 1.95 4.93
C GLN A 258 26.31 1.35 3.68
N VAL A 259 27.11 1.18 2.62
CA VAL A 259 26.66 0.53 1.39
C VAL A 259 26.61 -0.99 1.61
N THR A 260 25.43 -1.57 1.54
CA THR A 260 25.19 -3.02 1.75
C THR A 260 25.16 -3.81 0.45
N ALA A 261 24.78 -3.18 -0.66
CA ALA A 261 24.80 -3.78 -2.00
C ALA A 261 24.97 -2.72 -3.09
N GLU A 262 25.56 -3.10 -4.23
CA GLU A 262 25.66 -2.25 -5.41
C GLU A 262 25.16 -2.98 -6.67
N TYR A 263 24.43 -2.25 -7.51
CA TYR A 263 23.88 -2.73 -8.76
C TYR A 263 24.28 -1.80 -9.89
N HIS A 264 24.70 -2.37 -11.02
CA HIS A 264 25.27 -1.61 -12.14
C HIS A 264 24.54 -1.93 -13.45
N CYS A 265 24.29 -0.90 -14.27
CA CYS A 265 23.77 -1.05 -15.63
C CYS A 265 24.46 -0.05 -16.58
N PRO A 266 25.12 -0.48 -17.68
CA PRO A 266 25.28 -1.87 -18.09
C PRO A 266 26.12 -2.64 -17.06
N SER A 267 25.91 -3.95 -16.97
CA SER A 267 26.70 -4.84 -16.10
C SER A 267 28.14 -4.90 -16.63
N GLY A 268 28.92 -3.86 -16.35
CA GLY A 268 30.32 -3.76 -16.72
C GLY A 268 31.12 -4.82 -15.98
N SER A 269 31.87 -5.62 -16.72
CA SER A 269 32.90 -6.54 -16.23
C SER A 269 33.69 -5.92 -15.08
N VAL A 270 33.76 -6.65 -13.96
CA VAL A 270 34.80 -6.47 -12.94
C VAL A 270 36.12 -6.46 -13.70
N LYS A 271 36.71 -5.28 -13.91
CA LYS A 271 38.09 -5.20 -14.35
C LYS A 271 38.92 -5.55 -13.13
N ASP A 272 39.57 -6.71 -13.20
CA ASP A 272 40.63 -7.11 -12.29
C ASP A 272 41.56 -5.92 -12.04
N ILE A 273 41.67 -5.55 -10.78
CA ILE A 273 42.67 -4.59 -10.32
C ILE A 273 43.98 -5.37 -10.28
N HIS A 274 44.88 -5.06 -11.22
CA HIS A 274 46.28 -5.48 -11.20
C HIS A 274 47.03 -4.94 -9.99
#